data_AF-A0A7D6CQX1-F1
#
_entry.id   AF-A0A7D6CQX1-F1
#
_cell.length_a   1.000
_cell.length_b   1.000
_cell.length_c   1.000
_cell.angle_alpha   90.00
_cell.angle_beta   90.00
_cell.angle_gamma   90.00
#
_symmetry.space_group_name_H-M   'P 1'
#
loop_
_entity.id
_entity.type
_entity.pdbx_description
1 polymer ?
#
loop_
_entity_poly.entity_id
_entity_poly.type
_entity_poly.pdbx_seq_one_letter_code
_entity_poly.pdbx_strand_id
1 'polypeptide(L)'
;MKEYKMRRGEYLEERIPDMESTVVDYFGPITGTEEYKGNDLFVIGEPDNPVFEKVVVGTIEYSGKKDKLAVEFYERDPTELGPDELEAAGDAVDAKNSFLLEATGRDAKSRRESMKRTVEDDPDHDF
;
A
#
# COMPACT_ATOMS: atom_id res chain seq x y z
N MET A 1 8.86 4.33 -0.92
CA MET A 1 7.54 4.16 -0.29
C MET A 1 6.47 5.07 -0.89
N LYS A 2 5.26 4.57 -1.12
CA LYS A 2 4.11 5.36 -1.64
C LYS A 2 3.14 5.69 -0.51
N GLU A 3 2.67 6.93 -0.47
CA GLU A 3 1.63 7.38 0.47
C GLU A 3 0.31 7.64 -0.26
N TYR A 4 -0.77 7.03 0.23
CA TYR A 4 -2.10 7.16 -0.34
C TYR A 4 -3.01 7.98 0.57
N LYS A 5 -3.74 8.92 -0.04
CA LYS A 5 -4.78 9.72 0.60
C LYS A 5 -6.11 8.96 0.51
N MET A 6 -6.87 8.91 1.60
CA MET A 6 -8.22 8.36 1.59
C MET A 6 -9.17 9.23 0.75
N ARG A 7 -10.33 8.68 0.41
CA ARG A 7 -11.43 9.42 -0.20
C ARG A 7 -11.89 10.55 0.71
N ARG A 8 -12.47 11.60 0.13
CA ARG A 8 -12.95 12.76 0.88
C ARG A 8 -14.04 12.34 1.86
N GLY A 9 -13.87 12.70 3.13
CA GLY A 9 -14.81 12.38 4.21
C GLY A 9 -14.45 11.12 4.98
N GLU A 10 -13.58 10.26 4.45
CA GLU A 10 -13.24 8.97 5.07
C GLU A 10 -11.90 9.04 5.82
N TYR A 11 -11.74 8.23 6.86
CA TYR A 11 -10.53 8.12 7.67
C TYR A 11 -9.97 6.70 7.60
N LEU A 12 -8.65 6.56 7.74
CA LEU A 12 -7.99 5.26 7.60
C LEU A 12 -8.41 4.31 8.73
N GLU A 13 -8.45 4.81 9.96
CA GLU A 13 -8.89 4.06 11.16
C GLU A 13 -10.33 3.53 11.06
N GLU A 14 -11.21 4.20 10.31
CA GLU A 14 -12.59 3.73 10.14
C GLU A 14 -12.70 2.64 9.08
N ARG A 15 -11.83 2.68 8.07
CA ARG A 15 -11.84 1.73 6.96
C ARG A 15 -11.03 0.48 7.30
N ILE A 16 -9.92 0.66 8.01
CA ILE A 16 -9.02 -0.37 8.48
C ILE A 16 -8.89 -0.19 10.00
N PRO A 17 -9.87 -0.71 10.77
CA PRO A 17 -9.85 -0.58 12.23
C PRO A 17 -8.69 -1.35 12.86
N ASP A 18 -8.23 -2.42 12.21
CA ASP A 18 -7.11 -3.24 12.64
C ASP A 18 -6.14 -3.47 11.47
N MET A 19 -5.15 -2.58 11.36
CA MET A 19 -4.16 -2.63 10.27
C MET A 19 -3.35 -3.92 10.32
N GLU A 20 -3.00 -4.41 11.51
CA GLU A 20 -2.21 -5.63 11.69
C GLU A 20 -2.96 -6.83 11.09
N SER A 21 -4.20 -7.05 11.53
CA SER A 21 -5.04 -8.16 11.09
C SER A 21 -5.36 -8.06 9.60
N THR A 22 -5.69 -6.87 9.07
CA THR A 22 -5.98 -6.74 7.64
C THR A 22 -4.75 -7.06 6.80
N VAL A 23 -3.57 -6.57 7.20
CA VAL A 23 -2.33 -6.84 6.47
C VAL A 23 -1.99 -8.33 6.48
N VAL A 24 -2.17 -9.00 7.63
CA VAL A 24 -1.97 -10.44 7.74
C VAL A 24 -2.93 -11.23 6.85
N ASP A 25 -4.19 -10.82 6.77
CA ASP A 25 -5.20 -11.47 5.92
C ASP A 25 -4.88 -11.34 4.41
N TYR A 26 -4.40 -10.17 3.98
CA TYR A 26 -4.11 -9.90 2.57
C TYR A 26 -2.76 -10.45 2.09
N PHE A 27 -1.72 -10.36 2.91
CA PHE A 27 -0.35 -10.56 2.46
C PHE A 27 0.39 -11.63 3.25
N GLY A 28 -0.10 -12.06 4.41
CA GLY A 28 0.55 -13.06 5.24
C GLY A 28 1.25 -12.49 6.47
N PRO A 29 1.95 -13.33 7.24
CA PRO A 29 2.39 -13.01 8.59
C PRO A 29 3.40 -11.86 8.64
N ILE A 30 3.24 -11.00 9.65
CA ILE A 30 4.18 -9.92 9.91
C ILE A 30 5.46 -10.51 10.49
N THR A 31 6.57 -10.21 9.83
CA THR A 31 7.91 -10.69 10.17
C THR A 31 8.73 -9.65 10.94
N GLY A 32 8.30 -8.39 10.95
CA GLY A 32 8.96 -7.31 11.67
C GLY A 32 8.30 -5.97 11.49
N THR A 33 8.98 -4.91 11.93
CA THR A 33 8.56 -3.52 11.76
C THR A 33 9.72 -2.66 11.24
N GLU A 34 9.39 -1.56 10.56
CA GLU A 34 10.33 -0.60 10.01
C GLU A 34 9.85 0.83 10.31
N GLU A 35 10.72 1.68 10.87
CA GLU A 35 10.37 3.07 11.16
C GLU A 35 10.35 3.91 9.88
N TYR A 36 9.25 4.62 9.65
CA TYR A 36 9.13 5.59 8.56
C TYR A 36 8.42 6.85 9.03
N LYS A 37 9.12 8.00 8.92
CA LYS A 37 8.63 9.32 9.36
C LYS A 37 8.15 9.33 10.83
N GLY A 38 8.80 8.56 11.70
CA GLY A 38 8.45 8.43 13.12
C GLY A 38 7.20 7.59 13.39
N ASN A 39 6.78 6.75 12.44
CA ASN A 39 5.71 5.77 12.60
C ASN A 39 6.28 4.38 12.33
N ASP A 40 5.84 3.37 13.07
CA ASP A 40 6.20 1.97 12.85
C ASP A 40 5.31 1.35 11.76
N LEU A 41 5.93 0.87 10.69
CA LEU A 41 5.26 0.14 9.61
C LEU A 41 5.50 -1.34 9.76
N PHE A 42 4.50 -2.15 9.43
CA PHE A 42 4.60 -3.60 9.42
C PHE A 42 5.37 -4.09 8.19
N VAL A 43 6.22 -5.10 8.40
CA VAL A 43 7.02 -5.74 7.37
C VAL A 43 6.59 -7.19 7.23
N ILE A 44 6.15 -7.55 6.03
CA ILE A 44 5.86 -8.91 5.59
C ILE A 44 7.03 -9.33 4.70
N GLY A 45 7.98 -10.06 5.29
CA GLY A 45 9.16 -10.56 4.60
C GLY A 45 8.93 -11.88 3.86
N GLU A 46 7.86 -12.60 4.21
CA GLU A 46 7.48 -13.87 3.59
C GLU A 46 5.98 -13.81 3.25
N PRO A 47 5.59 -13.05 2.22
CA PRO A 47 4.19 -12.93 1.85
C PRO A 47 3.64 -14.22 1.23
N ASP A 48 2.34 -14.47 1.40
CA ASP A 48 1.68 -15.69 0.92
C ASP A 48 1.71 -15.81 -0.61
N ASN A 49 1.69 -14.67 -1.32
CA ASN A 49 1.79 -14.65 -2.77
C ASN A 49 3.27 -14.55 -3.21
N PRO A 50 3.80 -15.51 -3.98
CA PRO A 50 5.23 -15.60 -4.34
C PRO A 50 5.72 -14.47 -5.25
N VAL A 51 4.82 -13.67 -5.81
CA VAL A 51 5.16 -12.49 -6.62
C VAL A 51 5.69 -11.36 -5.75
N PHE A 52 5.25 -11.28 -4.49
CA PHE A 52 5.81 -10.34 -3.53
C PHE A 52 7.06 -10.93 -2.88
N GLU A 53 8.14 -10.17 -2.87
CA GLU A 53 9.34 -10.49 -2.10
C GLU A 53 9.27 -9.91 -0.69
N LYS A 54 8.65 -8.74 -0.55
CA LYS A 54 8.46 -8.03 0.71
C LYS A 54 7.31 -7.04 0.55
N VAL A 55 6.49 -6.89 1.59
CA VAL A 55 5.51 -5.80 1.68
C VAL A 55 5.82 -4.99 2.94
N VAL A 56 5.83 -3.67 2.81
CA VAL A 56 5.93 -2.75 3.96
C VAL A 56 4.70 -1.89 3.96
N VAL A 57 4.00 -1.82 5.08
CA VAL A 57 2.68 -1.18 5.13
C VAL A 57 2.35 -0.68 6.52
N GLY A 58 1.61 0.43 6.59
CA GLY A 58 1.08 0.92 7.85
C GLY A 58 0.54 2.34 7.75
N THR A 59 0.18 2.86 8.92
CA THR A 59 -0.44 4.17 9.07
C THR A 59 0.63 5.23 9.32
N ILE A 60 0.55 6.34 8.59
CA ILE A 60 1.34 7.53 8.86
C ILE A 60 0.44 8.58 9.46
N GLU A 61 0.65 8.84 10.75
CA GLU A 61 -0.05 9.86 11.49
C GLU A 61 0.58 11.22 11.19
N TYR A 62 -0.27 12.21 10.89
CA TYR A 62 0.16 13.58 10.66
C TYR A 62 -0.57 14.52 11.61
N SER A 63 0.19 15.27 12.42
CA SER A 63 -0.41 16.29 13.30
C SER A 63 -1.21 17.32 12.48
N GLY A 64 -2.50 17.45 12.79
CA GLY A 64 -3.41 18.41 12.15
C GLY A 64 -3.85 18.05 10.71
N LYS A 65 -3.54 16.84 10.23
CA LYS A 65 -4.01 16.33 8.93
C LYS A 65 -4.61 14.94 9.13
N LYS A 66 -5.35 14.46 8.13
CA LYS A 66 -5.77 13.05 8.10
C LYS A 66 -4.54 12.17 7.95
N ASP A 67 -4.58 11.00 8.57
CA ASP A 67 -3.57 9.98 8.41
C ASP A 67 -3.49 9.53 6.95
N LYS A 68 -2.41 8.83 6.61
CA LYS A 68 -2.26 8.26 5.27
C LYS A 68 -1.83 6.81 5.38
N LEU A 69 -2.20 6.04 4.38
CA LEU A 69 -1.64 4.72 4.18
C LEU A 69 -0.26 4.86 3.53
N ALA A 70 0.79 4.42 4.20
CA ALA A 70 2.08 4.18 3.57
C ALA A 70 2.19 2.71 3.17
N VAL A 71 2.62 2.47 1.93
CA VAL A 71 2.87 1.11 1.46
C VAL A 71 4.00 1.07 0.43
N GLU A 72 4.75 -0.02 0.46
CA GLU A 72 5.75 -0.38 -0.52
C GLU A 72 5.66 -1.88 -0.81
N PHE A 73 5.49 -2.21 -2.10
CA PHE A 73 5.48 -3.59 -2.59
C PHE A 73 6.80 -3.84 -3.29
N TYR A 74 7.56 -4.82 -2.82
CA TYR A 74 8.69 -5.38 -3.53
C TYR A 74 8.16 -6.58 -4.31
N GLU A 75 8.10 -6.43 -5.63
CA GLU A 75 7.55 -7.43 -6.55
C GLU A 75 8.69 -8.03 -7.36
N ARG A 76 8.67 -9.35 -7.57
CA ARG A 76 9.60 -10.02 -8.48
C ARG A 76 9.40 -9.52 -9.91
N ASP A 77 10.47 -9.59 -10.71
CA ASP A 77 10.37 -9.22 -12.11
C ASP A 77 9.45 -10.21 -12.86
N PRO A 78 8.45 -9.71 -13.62
CA PRO A 78 7.51 -10.58 -14.32
C PRO A 78 8.16 -11.46 -15.38
N THR A 79 9.38 -11.13 -15.85
CA THR A 79 10.12 -11.95 -16.80
C THR A 79 10.83 -13.15 -16.16
N GLU A 80 10.97 -13.15 -14.83
CA GLU A 80 11.57 -14.22 -14.05
C GLU A 80 10.51 -15.18 -13.47
N LEU A 81 9.22 -14.87 -13.65
CA LEU A 81 8.12 -15.70 -13.17
C LEU A 81 7.92 -16.94 -14.06
N GLY A 82 7.85 -18.11 -13.44
CA GLY A 82 7.43 -19.35 -14.07
C GLY A 82 5.94 -19.36 -14.44
N PRO A 83 5.49 -20.36 -15.22
CA PRO A 83 4.10 -20.46 -15.68
C PRO A 83 3.07 -20.57 -14.54
N ASP A 84 3.38 -21.27 -13.44
CA ASP A 84 2.54 -21.30 -12.24
C ASP A 84 2.51 -19.96 -11.49
N GLU A 85 3.57 -19.16 -11.59
CA GLU A 85 3.66 -17.84 -10.95
C GLU A 85 2.92 -16.75 -11.74
N LEU A 86 2.58 -16.99 -13.01
CA LEU A 86 1.76 -16.07 -13.80
C LEU A 86 0.31 -15.99 -13.30
N GLU A 87 -0.25 -17.09 -12.82
CA GLU A 87 -1.56 -17.08 -12.16
C GLU A 87 -1.48 -16.27 -10.86
N ALA A 88 -0.44 -16.52 -10.04
CA ALA A 88 -0.17 -15.77 -8.83
C ALA A 88 0.02 -14.26 -9.09
N ALA A 89 0.54 -13.86 -10.26
CA ALA A 89 0.65 -12.45 -10.64
C ALA A 89 -0.72 -11.77 -10.82
N GLY A 90 -1.72 -12.50 -11.31
CA GLY A 90 -3.10 -12.03 -11.36
C GLY A 90 -3.64 -11.76 -9.96
N ASP A 91 -3.53 -12.75 -9.07
CA ASP A 91 -3.93 -12.65 -7.67
C ASP A 91 -3.17 -11.55 -6.92
N ALA A 92 -1.88 -11.35 -7.19
CA ALA A 92 -1.08 -10.30 -6.56
C ALA A 92 -1.61 -8.91 -6.94
N VAL A 93 -1.95 -8.72 -8.22
CA VAL A 93 -2.54 -7.47 -8.70
C VAL A 93 -3.92 -7.24 -8.10
N ASP A 94 -4.74 -8.29 -7.97
CA ASP A 94 -6.05 -8.19 -7.34
C ASP A 94 -5.93 -7.83 -5.85
N ALA A 95 -5.17 -8.60 -5.07
CA ALA A 95 -4.91 -8.36 -3.66
C ALA A 95 -4.42 -6.93 -3.40
N LYS A 96 -3.44 -6.46 -4.19
CA LYS A 96 -2.94 -5.07 -4.12
C LYS A 96 -4.04 -4.04 -4.38
N ASN A 97 -4.90 -4.27 -5.37
CA ASN A 97 -5.96 -3.33 -5.71
C ASN A 97 -7.09 -3.35 -4.70
N SER A 98 -7.48 -4.53 -4.24
CA SER A 98 -8.50 -4.77 -3.24
C SER A 98 -8.10 -4.16 -1.90
N PHE A 99 -6.89 -4.43 -1.40
CA PHE A 99 -6.36 -3.79 -0.18
C PHE A 99 -6.32 -2.26 -0.31
N LEU A 100 -5.78 -1.73 -1.42
CA LEU A 100 -5.69 -0.28 -1.61
C LEU A 100 -7.06 0.38 -1.76
N LEU A 101 -8.03 -0.29 -2.38
CA LEU A 101 -9.41 0.19 -2.46
C LEU A 101 -10.07 0.17 -1.10
N GLU A 102 -9.91 -0.92 -0.34
CA GLU A 102 -10.45 -1.08 1.00
C GLU A 102 -9.90 0.00 1.92
N ALA A 103 -8.58 0.19 1.96
CA ALA A 103 -7.94 1.16 2.84
C ALA A 103 -8.21 2.61 2.44
N THR A 104 -8.19 2.91 1.14
CA THR A 104 -8.25 4.31 0.68
C THR A 104 -9.64 4.76 0.23
N GLY A 105 -10.57 3.84 -0.01
CA GLY A 105 -11.86 4.14 -0.64
C GLY A 105 -11.71 4.65 -2.09
N ARG A 106 -10.57 4.37 -2.74
CA ARG A 106 -10.25 4.86 -4.09
C ARG A 106 -9.81 3.72 -5.00
N ASP A 107 -10.45 3.63 -6.16
CA ASP A 107 -10.04 2.75 -7.24
C ASP A 107 -8.66 3.12 -7.80
N ALA A 108 -8.04 2.19 -8.52
CA ALA A 108 -6.70 2.36 -9.09
C ALA A 108 -6.56 3.64 -9.92
N LYS A 109 -7.57 3.96 -10.73
CA LYS A 109 -7.62 5.20 -11.52
C LYS A 109 -7.59 6.44 -10.63
N SER A 110 -8.47 6.50 -9.64
CA SER A 110 -8.56 7.65 -8.71
C SER A 110 -7.30 7.80 -7.84
N ARG A 111 -6.65 6.70 -7.47
CA ARG A 111 -5.34 6.73 -6.79
C ARG A 111 -4.26 7.35 -7.68
N ARG A 112 -4.18 6.93 -8.95
CA ARG A 112 -3.23 7.47 -9.93
C ARG A 112 -3.44 8.96 -10.18
N GLU A 113 -4.68 9.41 -10.38
CA GLU A 113 -5.00 10.82 -10.58
C GLU A 113 -4.65 11.67 -9.34
N SER A 114 -4.92 11.15 -8.14
CA SER A 114 -4.56 11.85 -6.89
C SER A 114 -3.06 11.98 -6.70
N MET A 115 -2.28 10.97 -7.09
CA MET A 115 -0.82 11.02 -7.04
C MET A 115 -0.28 12.02 -8.06
N LYS A 116 -0.77 11.98 -9.31
CA LYS A 116 -0.39 12.93 -10.37
C LYS A 116 -0.63 14.37 -9.94
N ARG A 117 -1.81 14.69 -9.40
CA ARG A 117 -2.11 16.03 -8.88
C ARG A 117 -1.17 16.45 -7.75
N THR A 118 -0.75 15.52 -6.88
CA THR A 118 0.18 15.86 -5.79
C THR A 118 1.57 16.22 -6.33
N VAL A 119 2.01 15.62 -7.44
CA VAL A 119 3.26 16.00 -8.13
C VAL A 119 3.12 17.36 -8.84
N GLU A 120 1.96 17.64 -9.43
CA GLU A 120 1.68 18.91 -10.14
C GLU A 120 1.44 20.10 -9.21
N ASP A 121 1.06 19.88 -7.95
CA ASP A 121 0.81 20.90 -6.92
C ASP A 121 2.06 21.17 -6.05
N ASP A 122 3.19 20.50 -6.34
CA ASP A 122 4.46 20.72 -5.66
C ASP A 122 5.10 22.02 -6.22
N PRO A 123 5.38 23.04 -5.38
CA PRO A 123 5.84 24.36 -5.82
C PRO A 123 7.24 24.35 -6.48
N ASP A 124 7.92 23.21 -6.48
CA ASP A 124 9.17 22.96 -7.20
C ASP A 124 8.97 22.56 -8.68
N HIS A 125 7.72 22.36 -9.14
CA HIS A 125 7.41 21.95 -10.52
C HIS A 125 7.09 23.14 -11.46
N ASP A 126 7.66 24.32 -11.17
CA ASP A 126 7.56 25.55 -11.98
C ASP A 126 8.99 25.99 -12.40
N PHE A 127 9.69 25.14 -13.16
CA PHE A 127 10.93 25.49 -13.89
C PHE A 127 11.06 24.73 -15.22
#